data_AF-A0A6G1C6C0-F1
#
_entry.id   AF-A0A6G1C6C0-F1
#
_cell.length_a   1.000
_cell.length_b   1.000
_cell.length_c   1.000
_cell.angle_alpha   90.00
_cell.angle_beta   90.00
_cell.angle_gamma   90.00
#
_symmetry.space_group_name_H-M   'P 1'
#
loop_
_entity.id
_entity.type
_entity.pdbx_description
1 polymer ?
#
loop_
_entity_poly.entity_id
_entity_poly.type
_entity_poly.pdbx_seq_one_letter_code
_entity_poly.pdbx_strand_id
1 'polypeptide(L)' 'LKYEVDQSIFYFVMATAAKKWRDFKVLKKNLFDPPLSDEELIARREERVNDDDWECLINYWRSKKSK' A
#
# COMPACT_ATOMS: atom_id res chain seq x y z
N LEU A 1 -12.76 14.03 -29.58
CA LEU A 1 -12.96 12.62 -29.17
C LEU A 1 -13.44 12.61 -27.73
N LYS A 2 -14.58 11.97 -27.43
CA LYS A 2 -15.05 11.73 -26.06
C LYS A 2 -14.61 10.31 -25.71
N TYR A 3 -13.70 10.14 -24.77
CA TYR A 3 -13.31 8.81 -24.31
C TYR A 3 -14.45 8.28 -23.43
N GLU A 4 -15.16 7.26 -23.91
CA GLU A 4 -16.03 6.48 -23.03
C GLU A 4 -15.15 5.54 -22.23
N VAL A 5 -15.12 5.76 -20.91
CA VAL A 5 -14.51 4.80 -19.99
C VAL A 5 -15.44 3.60 -19.93
N ASP A 6 -14.98 2.47 -20.45
CA ASP A 6 -15.66 1.20 -20.28
C ASP A 6 -15.89 0.95 -18.78
N GLN A 7 -17.15 0.91 -18.39
CA GLN A 7 -17.56 0.73 -17.00
C GLN A 7 -16.99 -0.57 -16.42
N SER A 8 -16.85 -1.63 -17.23
CA SER A 8 -16.26 -2.89 -16.77
C SER A 8 -14.79 -2.74 -16.37
N ILE A 9 -14.02 -1.95 -17.13
CA ILE A 9 -12.62 -1.63 -16.83
C ILE A 9 -12.56 -0.78 -15.56
N PHE A 10 -13.43 0.21 -15.42
CA PHE A 10 -13.52 1.00 -14.20
C PHE A 10 -13.80 0.14 -12.96
N TYR A 11 -14.80 -0.75 -13.03
CA TYR A 11 -15.11 -1.67 -11.94
C TYR A 11 -13.95 -2.59 -11.60
N PHE A 12 -13.26 -3.12 -12.60
CA PHE A 12 -12.08 -3.96 -12.40
C PHE A 12 -10.96 -3.21 -11.67
N VAL A 13 -10.65 -1.98 -12.09
CA VAL A 13 -9.64 -1.13 -11.44
C VAL A 13 -10.04 -0.82 -10.00
N MET A 14 -11.30 -0.48 -9.74
CA MET A 14 -11.77 -0.18 -8.39
C MET A 14 -11.74 -1.43 -7.49
N ALA A 15 -12.13 -2.60 -8.00
CA ALA A 15 -12.10 -3.85 -7.26
C ALA A 15 -10.67 -4.28 -6.90
N THR A 16 -9.74 -4.16 -7.84
CA THR A 16 -8.32 -4.48 -7.63
C THR A 16 -7.66 -3.49 -6.66
N ALA A 17 -7.95 -2.19 -6.78
CA ALA A 17 -7.50 -1.17 -5.84
C ALA A 17 -8.01 -1.44 -4.41
N ALA A 18 -9.29 -1.79 -4.26
CA ALA A 18 -9.87 -2.14 -2.96
C ALA A 18 -9.22 -3.40 -2.35
N LYS A 19 -8.85 -4.38 -3.18
CA LYS A 19 -8.10 -5.56 -2.73
C LYS A 19 -6.69 -5.17 -2.28
N LYS A 20 -5.93 -4.44 -3.09
CA LYS A 20 -4.58 -3.96 -2.75
C LYS A 20 -4.58 -3.14 -1.46
N TRP A 21 -5.59 -2.29 -1.25
CA TRP A 21 -5.76 -1.54 -0.02
C TRP A 21 -6.00 -2.42 1.22
N ARG A 22 -6.76 -3.51 1.09
CA ARG A 22 -6.93 -4.48 2.19
C ARG A 22 -5.60 -5.16 2.53
N ASP A 23 -4.85 -5.56 1.51
CA ASP A 23 -3.54 -6.20 1.70
C ASP A 23 -2.56 -5.25 2.42
N PHE A 24 -2.55 -3.97 2.05
CA PHE A 24 -1.74 -2.95 2.72
C PHE A 24 -2.11 -2.75 4.20
N LYS A 25 -3.40 -2.80 4.54
CA LYS A 25 -3.82 -2.74 5.96
C LYS A 25 -3.35 -3.95 6.75
N VAL A 26 -3.35 -5.15 6.14
CA VAL A 26 -2.82 -6.36 6.77
C VAL A 26 -1.30 -6.24 6.96
N LEU A 27 -0.57 -5.73 5.96
CA LEU A 27 0.88 -5.47 6.09
C LEU A 27 1.17 -4.49 7.22
N LYS A 28 0.44 -3.36 7.32
CA LYS A 28 0.59 -2.40 8.42
C LYS A 28 0.44 -3.10 9.78
N LYS A 29 -0.59 -3.93 9.93
CA LYS A 29 -0.86 -4.63 11.19
C LYS A 29 0.25 -5.60 11.58
N ASN A 30 0.85 -6.29 10.61
CA ASN A 30 1.78 -7.39 10.89
C ASN A 30 3.24 -6.94 10.93
N LEU A 31 3.60 -5.91 10.18
CA LEU A 31 5.00 -5.57 9.91
C LEU A 31 5.37 -4.14 10.30
N PHE A 32 4.41 -3.21 10.37
CA PHE A 32 4.70 -1.81 10.73
C PHE A 32 4.67 -1.62 12.24
N ASP A 33 5.83 -1.21 12.76
CA ASP A 33 6.08 -1.04 14.19
C ASP A 33 6.71 0.35 14.41
N PRO A 34 5.94 1.35 14.87
CA PRO A 34 6.39 2.75 14.92
C PRO A 34 7.67 3.04 15.71
N PRO A 35 7.98 2.33 16.81
CA PRO A 35 9.24 2.41 17.54
C PRO A 35 10.50 2.04 16.73
N LEU A 36 10.38 1.23 15.67
CA LEU A 36 11.54 0.87 14.86
C LEU A 36 12.06 2.03 14.03
N SER A 37 13.34 1.96 13.69
CA SER A 37 13.96 2.79 12.64
C SER A 37 13.45 2.44 11.24
N ASP A 38 13.70 3.32 10.27
CA ASP A 38 13.32 3.06 8.88
C ASP A 38 14.14 1.92 8.28
N GLU A 39 15.41 1.80 8.63
CA GLU A 39 16.28 0.70 8.20
C GLU A 39 15.76 -0.66 8.70
N GLU A 40 15.31 -0.73 9.96
CA GLU A 40 14.72 -1.95 10.52
C GLU A 40 13.38 -2.30 9.87
N LEU A 41 12.54 -1.30 9.54
CA LEU A 41 11.28 -1.53 8.82
C LEU A 41 11.53 -1.95 7.37
N ILE A 42 12.51 -1.38 6.68
CA ILE A 42 12.92 -1.78 5.33
C ILE A 42 13.42 -3.23 5.36
N ALA A 43 14.22 -3.62 6.36
CA ALA A 43 14.69 -4.99 6.52
C ALA A 43 13.58 -6.02 6.83
N ARG A 44 12.46 -5.58 7.43
CA ARG A 44 11.27 -6.42 7.70
C ARG A 44 10.38 -6.66 6.46
N ARG A 45 10.71 -6.07 5.31
CA ARG A 45 9.93 -6.24 4.08
C ARG A 45 9.83 -7.71 3.69
N GLU A 46 8.62 -8.17 3.38
CA GLU A 46 8.41 -9.48 2.78
C GLU A 46 8.77 -9.46 1.28
N GLU A 47 9.34 -10.55 0.76
CA GLU A 47 9.80 -10.69 -0.64
C GLU A 47 8.71 -10.33 -1.67
N ARG A 48 7.44 -10.62 -1.35
CA ARG A 48 6.28 -10.34 -2.22
C ARG A 48 5.92 -8.85 -2.34
N VAL A 49 6.51 -7.98 -1.53
CA VAL A 49 6.26 -6.54 -1.56
C VAL A 49 7.41 -5.87 -2.28
N ASN A 50 7.08 -5.09 -3.31
CA ASN A 50 8.06 -4.28 -4.04
C ASN A 50 8.66 -3.22 -3.10
N ASP A 51 9.97 -2.99 -3.25
CA ASP A 51 10.79 -2.07 -2.47
C ASP A 51 10.21 -0.65 -2.44
N ASP A 52 9.88 -0.10 -3.62
CA ASP A 52 9.32 1.25 -3.77
C ASP A 52 7.94 1.37 -3.11
N ASP A 53 7.09 0.34 -3.28
CA ASP A 53 5.78 0.27 -2.63
C ASP A 53 5.95 0.23 -1.09
N TRP A 54 6.94 -0.49 -0.58
CA TRP A 54 7.20 -0.61 0.85
C TRP A 54 7.70 0.70 1.48
N GLU A 55 8.66 1.37 0.86
CA GLU A 55 9.15 2.68 1.32
C GLU A 55 8.03 3.73 1.31
N CYS A 56 7.22 3.74 0.25
CA CYS A 56 6.07 4.64 0.15
C CYS A 56 5.06 4.39 1.29
N LEU A 57 4.80 3.11 1.62
CA LEU A 57 3.90 2.73 2.70
C LEU A 57 4.44 3.13 4.08
N ILE A 58 5.72 2.91 4.38
CA ILE A 58 6.35 3.34 5.65
C ILE A 58 6.21 4.86 5.82
N ASN A 59 6.58 5.62 4.79
CA ASN A 59 6.46 7.08 4.78
C ASN A 59 5.02 7.53 5.02
N TYR A 60 4.06 6.91 4.35
CA TYR A 60 2.65 7.19 4.55
C TYR A 60 2.19 6.86 5.97
N TRP A 61 2.57 5.70 6.52
CA TRP A 61 2.15 5.25 7.85
C TRP A 61 2.76 6.06 9.00
N ARG A 62 3.95 6.63 8.83
CA ARG A 62 4.52 7.60 9.77
C ARG A 62 3.83 8.96 9.72
N SER A 63 3.27 9.32 8.58
CA SER A 63 2.63 10.63 8.40
C SER A 63 1.37 10.77 9.29
N LYS A 64 1.04 12.02 9.63
CA LYS A 64 -0.21 12.34 10.36
C LYS A 64 -1.48 11.90 9.60
N LYS A 65 -1.40 11.68 8.28
CA LYS A 65 -2.53 11.25 7.45
C LYS A 65 -2.97 9.80 7.70
N SER A 66 -2.12 8.99 8.33
CA SER A 66 -2.39 7.58 8.62
C SER A 66 -2.73 7.31 10.09
N LYS A 67 -2.82 8.38 10.90
CA LYS A 67 -3.20 8.34 12.32
C LYS A 67 -4.69 8.60 12.48
#